data_AF-A0A2D4KSH8-F1
#
_entry.id   AF-A0A2D4KSH8-F1
#
_cell.length_a   1.000
_cell.length_b   1.000
_cell.length_c   1.000
_cell.angle_alpha   90.00
_cell.angle_beta   90.00
_cell.angle_gamma   90.00
#
_symmetry.space_group_name_H-M   'P 1'
#
loop_
_entity.id
_entity.type
_entity.pdbx_description
1 polymer ?
#
loop_
_entity_poly.entity_id
_entity_poly.type
_entity_poly.pdbx_seq_one_letter_code
_entity_poly.pdbx_strand_id
1 'polypeptide(L)'
;SRFLRSQQEMKAKFEQQQAAGGDADGGGNDGDEDVPQVDAYELLEAVEILSKLPKDFYDKIEAKKWQERKEALEAVEVLVKNPRLEAGDYADLVKALKKVVGKDTNVMLVALAAKCLAGLASGLRKKFGQYAGHVAPTILEKFKEKKPQVVQALQEAIDAIFLTVSELIPIL
;
A
#
# COMPACT_ATOMS: atom_id res chain seq x y z
N SER A 1 -5.14 28.64 35.54
CA SER A 1 -5.42 29.23 34.22
C SER A 1 -6.90 29.14 33.93
N ARG A 2 -7.57 30.24 33.57
CA ARG A 2 -9.01 30.26 33.23
C ARG A 2 -9.18 29.63 31.83
N PHE A 3 -9.95 28.55 31.75
CA PHE A 3 -10.28 27.90 30.49
C PHE A 3 -11.40 28.67 29.76
N LEU A 4 -11.35 28.68 28.41
CA LEU A 4 -12.40 29.28 27.56
C LEU A 4 -13.72 28.52 27.75
N ARG A 5 -14.86 29.22 27.71
CA ARG A 5 -16.22 28.66 27.89
C ARG A 5 -16.48 27.41 27.02
N SER A 6 -15.96 27.37 25.80
CA SER A 6 -16.10 26.20 24.91
C SER A 6 -15.43 24.92 25.44
N GLN A 7 -14.30 25.04 26.16
CA GLN A 7 -13.65 23.89 26.78
C GLN A 7 -14.41 23.40 28.02
N GLN A 8 -15.10 24.29 28.73
CA GLN A 8 -15.95 23.92 29.87
C GLN A 8 -17.23 23.20 29.41
N GLU A 9 -17.83 23.65 28.32
CA GLU A 9 -19.02 23.02 27.72
C GLU A 9 -18.72 21.62 27.15
N MET A 10 -17.54 21.45 26.53
CA MET A 10 -17.09 20.14 26.03
C MET A 10 -16.90 19.13 27.17
N LYS A 11 -16.29 19.56 28.27
CA LYS A 11 -16.06 18.71 29.44
C LYS A 11 -17.37 18.32 30.14
N ALA A 12 -18.30 19.27 30.27
CA ALA A 12 -19.62 19.02 30.85
C ALA A 12 -20.44 18.03 30.01
N LYS A 13 -20.38 18.12 28.67
CA LYS A 13 -21.06 17.15 27.79
C LYS A 13 -20.49 15.74 27.92
N PHE A 14 -19.17 15.60 28.05
CA PHE A 14 -18.51 14.32 28.19
C PHE A 14 -18.81 13.65 29.54
N GLU A 15 -18.85 14.43 30.63
CA GLU A 15 -19.21 13.94 31.97
C GLU A 15 -20.72 13.56 32.06
N GLN A 16 -21.59 14.32 31.40
CA GLN A 16 -23.04 14.02 31.36
C GLN A 16 -23.35 12.75 30.56
N GLN A 17 -22.53 12.44 29.54
CA GLN A 17 -22.68 11.23 28.73
C GLN A 17 -22.13 9.97 29.45
N GLN A 18 -21.17 10.12 30.36
CA GLN A 18 -20.71 9.02 31.23
C GLN A 18 -21.64 8.75 32.42
N ALA A 19 -22.32 9.77 32.94
CA ALA A 19 -23.21 9.62 34.10
C ALA A 19 -24.58 8.98 33.78
N ALA A 20 -24.97 8.91 32.51
CA ALA A 20 -26.28 8.37 32.10
C ALA A 20 -26.29 6.87 31.75
N GLY A 21 -25.15 6.17 31.86
CA GLY A 21 -24.99 4.77 31.43
C GLY A 21 -24.85 3.75 32.57
N GLY A 22 -25.70 3.81 33.59
CA GLY A 22 -25.67 2.90 34.75
C GLY A 22 -26.94 2.05 34.92
N ASP A 23 -26.91 0.84 34.34
CA ASP A 23 -27.53 -0.43 34.76
C ASP A 23 -29.07 -0.60 34.87
N ALA A 24 -29.64 -1.43 33.96
CA ALA A 24 -30.58 -2.53 34.29
C ALA A 24 -30.98 -3.37 33.04
N ASP A 25 -30.83 -4.68 33.21
CA ASP A 25 -31.20 -5.84 32.39
C ASP A 25 -32.63 -5.82 31.79
N GLY A 26 -32.81 -6.40 30.59
CA GLY A 26 -34.12 -6.64 29.98
C GLY A 26 -34.17 -6.66 28.45
N GLY A 27 -33.82 -7.81 27.87
CA GLY A 27 -34.08 -8.31 26.50
C GLY A 27 -34.62 -7.36 25.41
N GLY A 28 -33.86 -7.24 24.32
CA GLY A 28 -34.32 -6.59 23.10
C GLY A 28 -33.41 -6.85 21.89
N ASN A 29 -33.69 -7.95 21.20
CA ASN A 29 -33.49 -8.15 19.76
C ASN A 29 -32.10 -7.82 19.16
N ASP A 30 -31.33 -8.89 18.91
CA ASP A 30 -30.29 -8.95 17.89
C ASP A 30 -30.77 -8.27 16.60
N GLY A 31 -30.21 -7.10 16.36
CA GLY A 31 -30.38 -6.29 15.17
C GLY A 31 -29.11 -5.52 14.97
N ASP A 32 -27.98 -6.24 14.90
CA ASP A 32 -26.78 -5.75 14.23
C ASP A 32 -27.20 -5.55 12.77
N GLU A 33 -27.82 -4.40 12.50
CA GLU A 33 -27.99 -3.93 11.15
C GLU A 33 -26.57 -3.78 10.61
N ASP A 34 -26.18 -4.77 9.80
CA ASP A 34 -24.97 -4.83 9.01
C ASP A 34 -24.93 -3.57 8.12
N VAL A 35 -24.54 -2.44 8.72
CA VAL A 35 -24.31 -1.20 8.01
C VAL A 35 -23.15 -1.49 7.09
N PRO A 36 -23.37 -1.56 5.75
CA PRO A 36 -22.32 -1.96 4.84
C PRO A 36 -21.13 -1.03 5.04
N GLN A 37 -20.02 -1.62 5.50
CA GLN A 37 -18.80 -0.88 5.74
C GLN A 37 -18.29 -0.39 4.39
N VAL A 38 -18.60 0.86 4.04
CA VAL A 38 -18.22 1.42 2.74
C VAL A 38 -16.71 1.54 2.69
N ASP A 39 -16.08 0.76 1.82
CA ASP A 39 -14.64 0.84 1.59
C ASP A 39 -14.31 2.18 0.92
N ALA A 40 -13.65 3.08 1.65
CA ALA A 40 -13.28 4.41 1.17
C ALA A 40 -12.46 4.38 -0.13
N TYR A 41 -11.74 3.28 -0.40
CA TYR A 41 -11.01 3.10 -1.65
C TYR A 41 -11.94 2.94 -2.86
N GLU A 42 -13.08 2.28 -2.69
CA GLU A 42 -14.05 2.07 -3.77
C GLU A 42 -14.71 3.38 -4.23
N LEU A 43 -14.64 4.42 -3.38
CA LEU A 43 -15.09 5.78 -3.69
C LEU A 43 -14.04 6.62 -4.44
N LEU A 44 -12.78 6.17 -4.50
CA LEU A 44 -11.71 6.90 -5.18
C LEU A 44 -11.82 6.72 -6.69
N GLU A 45 -11.45 7.75 -7.44
CA GLU A 45 -11.27 7.65 -8.89
C GLU A 45 -10.05 6.75 -9.20
N ALA A 46 -10.24 5.78 -10.09
CA ALA A 46 -9.15 4.93 -10.55
C ALA A 46 -8.28 5.67 -11.57
N VAL A 47 -6.96 5.58 -11.40
CA VAL A 47 -6.00 6.28 -12.27
C VAL A 47 -5.32 5.28 -13.21
N GLU A 48 -5.50 5.48 -14.52
CA GLU A 48 -4.69 4.82 -15.56
C GLU A 48 -3.26 5.36 -15.51
N ILE A 49 -2.25 4.48 -15.49
CA ILE A 49 -0.83 4.87 -15.40
C ILE A 49 0.09 4.24 -16.45
N LEU A 50 -0.33 3.16 -17.13
CA LEU A 50 0.50 2.47 -18.10
C LEU A 50 0.77 3.36 -19.31
N SER A 51 -0.21 4.16 -19.76
CA SER A 51 -0.02 5.11 -20.85
C SER A 51 0.82 6.33 -20.44
N LYS A 52 1.06 6.52 -19.13
CA LYS A 52 1.82 7.63 -18.57
C LYS A 52 3.29 7.28 -18.32
N LEU A 53 3.67 6.01 -18.53
CA LEU A 53 5.07 5.61 -18.50
C LEU A 53 5.86 6.41 -19.55
N PRO A 54 7.06 6.91 -19.22
CA PRO A 54 7.95 7.49 -20.21
C PRO A 54 8.18 6.52 -21.38
N LYS A 55 8.19 7.02 -22.61
CA LYS A 55 8.36 6.19 -23.82
C LYS A 55 9.68 5.40 -23.82
N ASP A 56 10.68 5.95 -23.15
CA ASP A 56 12.04 5.40 -22.98
C ASP A 56 12.19 4.56 -21.69
N PHE A 57 11.11 4.30 -20.94
CA PHE A 57 11.17 3.57 -19.67
C PHE A 57 11.89 2.22 -19.79
N TYR A 58 11.48 1.40 -20.76
CA TYR A 58 12.02 0.05 -20.94
C TYR A 58 13.47 0.05 -21.44
N ASP A 59 13.89 1.11 -22.13
CA ASP A 59 15.29 1.28 -22.51
C ASP A 59 16.13 1.71 -21.29
N LYS A 60 15.65 2.70 -20.53
CA LYS A 60 16.34 3.26 -19.36
C LYS A 60 16.48 2.27 -18.22
N ILE A 61 15.47 1.44 -17.96
CA ILE A 61 15.52 0.46 -16.86
C ILE A 61 16.55 -0.64 -17.09
N GLU A 62 16.98 -0.85 -18.34
CA GLU A 62 18.02 -1.81 -18.74
C GLU A 62 19.39 -1.14 -18.96
N ALA A 63 19.49 0.18 -18.80
CA ALA A 63 20.71 0.93 -19.07
C ALA A 63 21.87 0.51 -18.15
N LYS A 64 23.10 0.52 -18.69
CA LYS A 64 24.32 0.26 -17.90
C LYS A 64 24.53 1.33 -16.83
N LYS A 65 24.20 2.58 -17.14
CA LYS A 65 24.31 3.73 -16.23
C LYS A 65 23.19 3.66 -15.19
N TRP A 66 23.56 3.49 -13.92
CA TRP A 66 22.57 3.31 -12.85
C TRP A 66 21.66 4.53 -12.67
N GLN A 67 22.13 5.73 -13.01
CA GLN A 67 21.33 6.96 -12.94
C GLN A 67 20.14 6.92 -13.92
N GLU A 68 20.30 6.33 -15.11
CA GLU A 68 19.19 6.19 -16.07
C GLU A 68 18.13 5.21 -15.53
N ARG A 69 18.58 4.11 -14.91
CA ARG A 69 17.67 3.19 -14.21
C ARG A 69 16.95 3.87 -13.05
N LYS A 70 17.64 4.74 -12.30
CA LYS A 70 17.04 5.55 -11.23
C LYS A 70 15.93 6.45 -11.79
N GLU A 71 16.20 7.20 -12.85
CA GLU A 71 15.21 8.08 -13.48
C GLU A 71 13.96 7.30 -13.92
N ALA A 72 14.13 6.13 -14.53
CA ALA A 72 13.02 5.26 -14.91
C ALA A 72 12.18 4.82 -13.70
N LEU A 73 12.83 4.42 -12.62
CA LEU A 73 12.15 4.01 -11.38
C LEU A 73 11.46 5.18 -10.68
N GLU A 74 12.06 6.37 -10.65
CA GLU A 74 11.45 7.57 -10.05
C GLU A 74 10.17 7.99 -10.81
N ALA A 75 10.16 7.83 -12.14
CA ALA A 75 8.96 8.06 -12.93
C ALA A 75 7.81 7.10 -12.53
N VAL A 76 8.12 5.82 -12.31
CA VAL A 76 7.13 4.84 -11.83
C VAL A 76 6.70 5.14 -10.40
N GLU A 77 7.63 5.51 -9.50
CA GLU A 77 7.34 5.83 -8.11
C GLU A 77 6.29 6.95 -7.99
N VAL A 78 6.36 7.97 -8.86
CA VAL A 78 5.36 9.04 -8.91
C VAL A 78 3.98 8.52 -9.31
N LEU A 79 3.91 7.62 -10.31
CA LEU A 79 2.65 7.09 -10.82
C LEU A 79 1.96 6.18 -9.80
N VAL A 80 2.71 5.34 -9.09
CA VAL A 80 2.14 4.36 -8.15
C VAL A 80 1.76 4.96 -6.79
N LYS A 81 2.04 6.25 -6.56
CA LYS A 81 1.52 7.00 -5.39
C LYS A 81 0.03 7.30 -5.50
N ASN A 82 -0.59 7.10 -6.67
CA ASN A 82 -2.03 7.19 -6.81
C ASN A 82 -2.68 6.05 -5.99
N PRO A 83 -3.63 6.36 -5.09
CA PRO A 83 -4.15 5.40 -4.13
C PRO A 83 -4.98 4.28 -4.78
N ARG A 84 -5.61 4.53 -5.93
CA ARG A 84 -6.37 3.54 -6.73
C ARG A 84 -5.89 3.56 -8.17
N LEU A 85 -5.47 2.41 -8.67
CA LEU A 85 -5.01 2.23 -10.04
C LEU A 85 -6.07 1.53 -10.88
N GLU A 86 -6.17 1.94 -12.15
CA GLU A 86 -7.02 1.25 -13.11
C GLU A 86 -6.50 -0.17 -13.40
N ALA A 87 -7.38 -1.10 -13.77
CA ALA A 87 -6.93 -2.41 -14.22
C ALA A 87 -6.21 -2.28 -15.58
N GLY A 88 -5.18 -3.10 -15.79
CA GLY A 88 -4.46 -3.15 -17.05
C GLY A 88 -3.53 -4.34 -17.10
N ASP A 89 -2.76 -4.44 -18.19
CA ASP A 89 -1.71 -5.43 -18.31
C ASP A 89 -0.40 -4.89 -17.71
N TYR A 90 -0.15 -5.24 -16.45
CA TYR A 90 1.03 -4.82 -15.71
C TYR A 90 2.20 -5.81 -15.83
N ALA A 91 2.08 -6.89 -16.62
CA ALA A 91 3.03 -7.99 -16.61
C ALA A 91 4.47 -7.54 -16.89
N ASP A 92 4.67 -6.72 -17.93
CA ASP A 92 6.00 -6.23 -18.31
C ASP A 92 6.59 -5.26 -17.29
N LEU A 93 5.78 -4.36 -16.74
CA LEU A 93 6.22 -3.43 -15.70
C LEU A 93 6.63 -4.19 -14.44
N VAL A 94 5.81 -5.13 -13.98
CA VAL A 94 6.11 -5.95 -12.79
C VAL A 94 7.37 -6.80 -13.03
N LYS A 95 7.54 -7.36 -14.23
CA LYS A 95 8.73 -8.13 -14.61
C LYS A 95 9.99 -7.26 -14.55
N ALA A 96 9.95 -6.03 -15.07
CA ALA A 96 11.06 -5.09 -15.03
C ALA A 96 11.44 -4.71 -13.59
N LEU A 97 10.45 -4.35 -12.77
CA LEU A 97 10.68 -4.00 -11.35
C LEU A 97 11.23 -5.18 -10.56
N LYS A 98 10.66 -6.38 -10.73
CA LYS A 98 11.17 -7.62 -10.10
C LYS A 98 12.63 -7.88 -10.48
N LYS A 99 12.99 -7.68 -11.75
CA LYS A 99 14.38 -7.85 -12.22
C LYS A 99 15.32 -6.90 -11.50
N VAL A 100 14.95 -5.63 -11.32
CA VAL A 100 15.77 -4.67 -10.56
C VAL A 100 15.94 -5.12 -9.11
N VAL A 101 14.86 -5.51 -8.43
CA VAL A 101 14.92 -6.02 -7.05
C VAL A 101 15.89 -7.21 -6.96
N GLY A 102 15.72 -8.21 -7.82
CA GLY A 102 16.50 -9.44 -7.78
C GLY A 102 17.95 -9.32 -8.24
N LYS A 103 18.24 -8.45 -9.21
CA LYS A 103 19.51 -8.47 -9.97
C LYS A 103 20.31 -7.18 -9.96
N ASP A 104 19.73 -6.04 -9.57
CA ASP A 104 20.50 -4.80 -9.51
C ASP A 104 21.49 -4.83 -8.34
N THR A 105 22.74 -4.43 -8.64
CA THR A 105 23.82 -4.36 -7.66
C THR A 105 23.77 -3.07 -6.85
N ASN A 106 23.09 -2.04 -7.34
CA ASN A 106 22.88 -0.80 -6.61
C ASN A 106 21.66 -0.93 -5.70
N VAL A 107 21.91 -1.10 -4.41
CA VAL A 107 20.90 -1.34 -3.37
C VAL A 107 19.87 -0.21 -3.22
N MET A 108 20.21 1.02 -3.63
CA MET A 108 19.24 2.11 -3.68
C MET A 108 18.17 1.85 -4.76
N LEU A 109 18.55 1.29 -5.91
CA LEU A 109 17.61 0.94 -6.98
C LEU A 109 16.74 -0.24 -6.58
N VAL A 110 17.30 -1.20 -5.84
CA VAL A 110 16.53 -2.29 -5.22
C VAL A 110 15.42 -1.73 -4.33
N ALA A 111 15.74 -0.80 -3.44
CA ALA A 111 14.76 -0.16 -2.56
C ALA A 111 13.69 0.59 -3.34
N LEU A 112 14.08 1.36 -4.37
CA LEU A 112 13.15 2.13 -5.17
C LEU A 112 12.20 1.24 -6.00
N ALA A 113 12.71 0.15 -6.57
CA ALA A 113 11.89 -0.84 -7.27
C ALA A 113 10.94 -1.59 -6.32
N ALA A 114 11.39 -1.88 -5.10
CA ALA A 114 10.53 -2.47 -4.07
C ALA A 114 9.37 -1.53 -3.70
N LYS A 115 9.63 -0.22 -3.52
CA LYS A 115 8.58 0.80 -3.33
C LYS A 115 7.60 0.86 -4.50
N CYS A 116 8.10 0.74 -5.73
CA CYS A 116 7.23 0.71 -6.91
C CYS A 116 6.30 -0.52 -6.88
N LEU A 117 6.82 -1.70 -6.52
CA LEU A 117 6.02 -2.92 -6.38
C LEU A 117 5.00 -2.81 -5.22
N ALA A 118 5.38 -2.19 -4.11
CA ALA A 118 4.47 -1.91 -2.99
C ALA A 118 3.30 -1.02 -3.43
N GLY A 119 3.59 0.05 -4.17
CA GLY A 119 2.58 0.96 -4.73
C GLY A 119 1.66 0.27 -5.73
N LEU A 120 2.20 -0.56 -6.64
CA LEU A 120 1.37 -1.37 -7.54
C LEU A 120 0.46 -2.33 -6.79
N ALA A 121 1.00 -3.07 -5.81
CA ALA A 121 0.22 -4.02 -5.01
C ALA A 121 -0.90 -3.31 -4.23
N SER A 122 -0.59 -2.17 -3.62
CA SER A 122 -1.56 -1.38 -2.84
C SER A 122 -2.65 -0.76 -3.72
N GLY A 123 -2.26 -0.20 -4.87
CA GLY A 123 -3.15 0.49 -5.80
C GLY A 123 -3.97 -0.43 -6.72
N LEU A 124 -3.56 -1.68 -6.92
CA LEU A 124 -4.31 -2.68 -7.71
C LEU A 124 -5.06 -3.68 -6.83
N ARG A 125 -4.63 -3.85 -5.57
CA ARG A 125 -5.17 -4.83 -4.61
C ARG A 125 -5.25 -6.22 -5.23
N LYS A 126 -6.40 -6.89 -5.17
CA LYS A 126 -6.64 -8.26 -5.69
C LYS A 126 -6.17 -8.44 -7.14
N LYS A 127 -6.19 -7.39 -7.97
CA LYS A 127 -5.75 -7.45 -9.38
C LYS A 127 -4.25 -7.70 -9.52
N PHE A 128 -3.45 -7.35 -8.51
CA PHE A 128 -2.02 -7.67 -8.46
C PHE A 128 -1.75 -9.14 -8.08
N GLY A 129 -2.70 -9.85 -7.47
CA GLY A 129 -2.52 -11.19 -6.92
C GLY A 129 -1.96 -12.21 -7.91
N GLN A 130 -2.28 -12.06 -9.20
CA GLN A 130 -1.72 -12.89 -10.29
C GLN A 130 -0.18 -12.84 -10.38
N TYR A 131 0.45 -11.75 -9.92
CA TYR A 131 1.90 -11.56 -9.95
C TYR A 131 2.58 -11.97 -8.64
N ALA A 132 1.83 -12.02 -7.54
CA ALA A 132 2.36 -12.20 -6.19
C ALA A 132 3.25 -13.44 -6.07
N GLY A 133 2.80 -14.59 -6.62
CA GLY A 133 3.50 -15.86 -6.54
C GLY A 133 4.91 -15.87 -7.13
N HIS A 134 5.21 -14.97 -8.08
CA HIS A 134 6.55 -14.85 -8.65
C HIS A 134 7.32 -13.62 -8.18
N VAL A 135 6.67 -12.61 -7.57
CA VAL A 135 7.35 -11.42 -7.02
C VAL A 135 7.80 -11.67 -5.58
N ALA A 136 6.94 -12.24 -4.73
CA ALA A 136 7.20 -12.44 -3.31
C ALA A 136 8.50 -13.23 -3.04
N PRO A 137 8.79 -14.37 -3.72
CA PRO A 137 10.05 -15.09 -3.51
C PRO A 137 11.29 -14.24 -3.81
N THR A 138 11.23 -13.40 -4.85
CA THR A 138 12.36 -12.51 -5.22
C THR A 138 12.60 -11.44 -4.15
N ILE A 139 11.54 -10.89 -3.55
CA ILE A 139 11.68 -9.93 -2.44
C ILE A 139 12.25 -10.64 -1.21
N LEU A 140 11.74 -11.84 -0.88
CA LEU A 140 12.18 -12.62 0.27
C LEU A 140 13.69 -12.94 0.20
N GLU A 141 14.20 -13.28 -0.98
CA GLU A 141 15.64 -13.51 -1.20
C GLU A 141 16.51 -12.26 -0.94
N LYS A 142 15.94 -11.06 -1.06
CA LYS A 142 16.67 -9.78 -0.89
C LYS A 142 16.78 -9.30 0.55
N PHE A 143 16.11 -9.94 1.52
CA PHE A 143 16.27 -9.65 2.96
C PHE A 143 17.67 -9.95 3.54
N LYS A 144 18.61 -10.42 2.71
CA LYS A 144 20.04 -10.47 3.08
C LYS A 144 20.68 -9.08 3.21
N GLU A 145 20.04 -8.05 2.66
CA GLU A 145 20.43 -6.65 2.86
C GLU A 145 20.18 -6.20 4.31
N LYS A 146 21.04 -5.33 4.83
CA LYS A 146 20.99 -4.85 6.23
C LYS A 146 20.72 -3.36 6.36
N LYS A 147 20.83 -2.59 5.27
CA LYS A 147 20.55 -1.15 5.28
C LYS A 147 19.08 -0.92 5.63
N PRO A 148 18.77 -0.17 6.72
CA PRO A 148 17.40 0.01 7.20
C PRO A 148 16.43 0.51 6.12
N GLN A 149 16.85 1.47 5.30
CA GLN A 149 16.03 2.01 4.22
C GLN A 149 15.66 0.98 3.15
N VAL A 150 16.53 0.01 2.89
CA VAL A 150 16.26 -1.05 1.90
C VAL A 150 15.38 -2.12 2.53
N VAL A 151 15.68 -2.52 3.77
CA VAL A 151 14.86 -3.49 4.52
C VAL A 151 13.42 -2.99 4.65
N GLN A 152 13.23 -1.71 5.02
CA GLN A 152 11.91 -1.09 5.11
C GLN A 152 11.15 -1.18 3.78
N ALA A 153 11.78 -0.81 2.67
CA ALA A 153 11.14 -0.89 1.36
C ALA A 153 10.75 -2.33 0.96
N LEU A 154 11.57 -3.33 1.33
CA LEU A 154 11.27 -4.74 1.09
C LEU A 154 10.11 -5.23 1.98
N GLN A 155 10.03 -4.77 3.23
CA GLN A 155 8.91 -5.05 4.14
C GLN A 155 7.60 -4.48 3.60
N GLU A 156 7.60 -3.18 3.26
CA GLU A 156 6.43 -2.52 2.67
C GLU A 156 5.94 -3.25 1.40
N ALA A 157 6.86 -3.71 0.56
CA ALA A 157 6.52 -4.46 -0.63
C ALA A 157 5.92 -5.84 -0.32
N ILE A 158 6.51 -6.63 0.58
CA ILE A 158 5.98 -7.96 0.88
C ILE A 158 4.63 -7.88 1.62
N ASP A 159 4.47 -6.91 2.51
CA ASP A 159 3.22 -6.67 3.24
C ASP A 159 2.10 -6.29 2.26
N ALA A 160 2.35 -5.35 1.36
CA ALA A 160 1.39 -4.96 0.34
C ALA A 160 1.02 -6.13 -0.57
N ILE A 161 2.00 -6.93 -1.01
CA ILE A 161 1.78 -8.09 -1.88
C ILE A 161 0.97 -9.18 -1.17
N PHE A 162 1.26 -9.45 0.11
CA PHE A 162 0.52 -10.42 0.90
C PHE A 162 -0.97 -10.09 0.96
N LEU A 163 -1.33 -8.82 1.15
CA LEU A 163 -2.72 -8.35 1.14
C LEU A 163 -3.43 -8.53 -0.21
N THR A 164 -2.71 -8.77 -1.31
CA THR A 164 -3.32 -8.97 -2.63
C THR A 164 -3.79 -10.41 -2.89
N VAL A 165 -3.29 -11.36 -2.10
CA VAL A 165 -3.64 -12.79 -2.19
C VAL A 165 -4.34 -13.31 -0.93
N SER A 166 -4.20 -12.60 0.19
CA SER A 166 -4.88 -12.92 1.44
C SER A 166 -6.27 -12.29 1.45
N GLU A 167 -7.28 -13.03 1.03
CA GLU A 167 -8.61 -12.84 1.62
C GLU A 167 -8.54 -13.51 2.99
N LEU A 168 -8.48 -12.72 4.08
CA LEU A 168 -8.69 -13.18 5.45
C LEU A 168 -8.30 -14.66 5.69
N ILE A 169 -7.05 -14.91 6.11
CA ILE A 169 -6.87 -15.98 7.10
C ILE A 169 -7.18 -15.29 8.43
N PRO A 170 -8.42 -15.35 8.96
CA PRO A 170 -8.54 -15.25 10.41
C PRO A 170 -7.80 -16.47 10.96
N ILE A 171 -7.17 -16.33 12.12
CA ILE A 171 -6.29 -17.30 12.79
C ILE A 171 -4.79 -16.96 12.61
N LEU A 172 -4.36 -15.97 13.37
CA LEU A 172 -3.48 -16.22 14.51
C LEU A 172 -4.11 -15.59 15.76
#